data_AF-A0A0R1HWM7-F1
#
_entry.id   AF-A0A0R1HWM7-F1
#
_cell.length_a   1.000
_cell.length_b   1.000
_cell.length_c   1.000
_cell.angle_alpha   90.00
_cell.angle_beta   90.00
_cell.angle_gamma   90.00
#
_symmetry.space_group_name_H-M   'P 1'
#
loop_
_entity.id
_entity.type
_entity.pdbx_description
1 polymer ?
#
loop_
_entity_poly.entity_id
_entity_poly.type
_entity_poly.pdbx_seq_one_letter_code
_entity_poly.pdbx_strand_id
1 'polypeptide(L)'
;MSKKLKIGLQIVSFFLYFGLIGAALQCLTPLGSLLQLFSGSAANDILHDSDYLVIGNHAHLSATTISHFPEVPYGICTTIGSALLGIGSLYVTWALLQIIANMNRGKYFTVENQHCIKNILISLGFFCGATTFLAAANQMTESYLFRTNVGYQAATWSDIGSYLFLIIVVGLIYTVFNQALSMKKEQDLTI
;
A
#
# COMPACT_ATOMS: atom_id res chain seq x y z
N MET A 1 -15.90 -20.88 -19.77
CA MET A 1 -14.58 -20.24 -19.54
C MET A 1 -13.53 -20.94 -20.39
N SER A 2 -12.65 -20.21 -21.09
CA SER A 2 -11.62 -20.83 -21.93
C SER A 2 -10.50 -21.47 -21.10
N LYS A 3 -9.84 -22.51 -21.63
CA LYS A 3 -8.71 -23.18 -20.97
C LYS A 3 -7.56 -22.21 -20.66
N LYS A 4 -7.30 -21.27 -21.58
CA LYS A 4 -6.28 -20.22 -21.43
C LYS A 4 -6.59 -19.28 -20.25
N LEU A 5 -7.85 -18.84 -20.13
CA LEU A 5 -8.28 -17.97 -19.03
C LEU A 5 -8.15 -18.69 -17.68
N LYS A 6 -8.51 -19.98 -17.61
CA LYS A 6 -8.36 -20.78 -16.39
C LYS A 6 -6.91 -20.88 -15.92
N ILE A 7 -5.99 -21.17 -16.84
CA ILE A 7 -4.55 -21.25 -16.54
C ILE A 7 -4.02 -19.88 -16.09
N GLY A 8 -4.40 -18.80 -16.79
CA GLY A 8 -4.01 -17.45 -16.42
C GLY A 8 -4.45 -17.09 -15.00
N LEU A 9 -5.70 -17.37 -14.64
CA LEU A 9 -6.21 -17.12 -13.29
C LEU A 9 -5.46 -17.93 -12.22
N GLN A 10 -5.10 -19.18 -12.49
CA GLN A 10 -4.32 -20.01 -11.56
C GLN A 10 -2.91 -19.45 -11.32
N ILE A 11 -2.23 -19.01 -12.38
CA ILE A 11 -0.91 -18.38 -12.27
C ILE A 11 -1.00 -17.10 -11.44
N VAL A 12 -1.99 -16.24 -11.71
CA VAL A 12 -2.19 -15.01 -10.95
C VAL A 12 -2.51 -15.31 -9.47
N SER A 13 -3.38 -16.29 -9.19
CA SER A 13 -3.66 -16.73 -7.82
C SER A 13 -2.40 -17.20 -7.09
N PHE A 14 -1.55 -17.99 -7.75
CA PHE A 14 -0.30 -18.46 -7.17
C PHE A 14 0.58 -17.29 -6.71
N PHE A 15 0.79 -16.28 -7.56
CA PHE A 15 1.55 -15.09 -7.18
C PHE A 15 0.87 -14.26 -6.07
N LEU A 16 -0.46 -14.17 -6.07
CA LEU A 16 -1.18 -13.47 -5.01
C LEU A 16 -1.09 -14.16 -3.66
N TYR A 17 -0.93 -15.50 -3.60
CA TYR A 17 -0.65 -16.18 -2.34
C TYR A 17 0.72 -15.80 -1.77
N PHE A 18 1.76 -15.67 -2.62
CA PHE A 18 3.03 -15.09 -2.18
C PHE A 18 2.88 -13.63 -1.75
N GLY A 19 2.09 -12.85 -2.50
CA GLY A 19 1.74 -11.48 -2.13
C GLY A 19 1.07 -11.40 -0.76
N LEU A 20 0.22 -12.38 -0.42
CA LEU A 20 -0.48 -12.43 0.87
C LEU A 20 0.49 -12.71 2.02
N ILE A 21 1.46 -13.62 1.82
CA ILE A 21 2.53 -13.86 2.79
C ILE A 21 3.37 -12.58 2.96
N GLY A 22 3.73 -11.92 1.86
CA GLY A 22 4.45 -10.65 1.89
C GLY A 22 3.69 -9.56 2.64
N ALA A 23 2.38 -9.41 2.39
CA ALA A 23 1.51 -8.47 3.08
C ALA A 23 1.41 -8.77 4.59
N ALA A 24 1.37 -10.05 4.97
CA ALA A 24 1.37 -10.44 6.38
C ALA A 24 2.71 -10.12 7.07
N LEU A 25 3.84 -10.37 6.40
CA LEU A 25 5.16 -9.99 6.91
C LEU A 25 5.31 -8.47 7.03
N GLN A 26 4.73 -7.71 6.09
CA GLN A 26 4.72 -6.26 6.12
C GLN A 26 4.01 -5.68 7.35
N CYS A 27 3.03 -6.38 7.93
CA CYS A 27 2.42 -5.95 9.18
C CYS A 27 3.39 -5.94 10.37
N LEU A 28 4.59 -6.53 10.24
CA LEU A 28 5.65 -6.47 11.24
C LEU A 28 6.56 -5.23 11.07
N THR A 29 6.59 -4.60 9.89
CA THR A 29 7.40 -3.39 9.62
C THR A 29 7.19 -2.26 10.63
N PRO A 30 5.96 -1.96 11.11
CA PRO A 30 5.74 -0.92 12.12
C PRO A 30 6.50 -1.18 13.43
N LEU A 31 6.76 -2.44 13.79
CA LEU A 31 7.54 -2.76 15.00
C LEU A 31 8.98 -2.28 14.87
N GLY A 32 9.58 -2.40 13.68
CA GLY A 32 10.90 -1.85 13.38
C GLY A 32 10.94 -0.33 13.54
N SER A 33 9.94 0.36 12.98
CA SER A 33 9.80 1.82 13.10
C SER A 33 9.59 2.27 14.56
N LEU A 34 8.83 1.51 15.35
CA LEU A 34 8.67 1.77 16.79
C LEU A 34 9.99 1.59 17.55
N LEU A 35 10.78 0.56 17.25
CA LEU A 35 12.08 0.35 17.87
C LEU A 35 13.05 1.51 17.56
N GLN A 36 13.05 2.01 16.33
CA GLN A 36 13.81 3.20 15.94
C GLN A 36 13.34 4.45 16.70
N LEU A 37 12.03 4.65 16.80
CA LEU A 37 11.44 5.76 17.55
C LEU A 37 11.85 5.74 19.03
N PHE A 38 11.79 4.59 19.71
CA PHE A 38 12.12 4.49 21.14
C PHE A 38 13.62 4.51 21.43
N SER A 39 14.45 4.08 20.47
CA SER A 39 15.91 4.14 20.62
C SER A 39 16.50 5.50 20.29
N GLY A 40 15.75 6.38 19.61
CA GLY A 40 16.22 7.70 19.18
C GLY A 40 17.40 7.60 18.21
N SER A 41 17.44 6.54 17.41
CA SER A 41 18.55 6.20 16.52
C SER A 41 18.25 6.46 15.05
N ALA A 42 17.09 7.05 14.70
CA ALA A 42 16.63 7.07 13.32
C ALA A 42 17.56 7.90 12.43
N ALA A 43 18.06 9.06 12.87
CA ALA A 43 19.03 9.83 12.10
C ALA A 43 20.30 9.02 11.84
N ASN A 44 20.80 8.29 12.84
CA ASN A 44 21.98 7.46 12.67
C ASN A 44 21.72 6.31 11.69
N ASP A 45 20.58 5.64 11.81
CA ASP A 45 20.18 4.56 10.91
C ASP A 45 20.07 5.05 9.46
N ILE A 46 19.35 6.16 9.23
CA ILE A 46 19.19 6.79 7.91
C ILE A 46 20.55 7.13 7.26
N LEU A 47 21.54 7.54 8.04
CA LEU A 47 22.84 7.93 7.49
C LEU A 47 23.73 6.76 7.08
N HIS A 48 23.47 5.56 7.61
CA HIS A 48 24.29 4.37 7.37
C HIS A 48 23.54 3.26 6.61
N ASP A 49 22.24 3.43 6.37
CA ASP A 49 21.41 2.50 5.63
C ASP A 49 21.56 2.70 4.10
N SER A 50 21.65 1.59 3.37
CA SER A 50 21.74 1.55 1.90
C SER A 50 20.48 2.04 1.19
N ASP A 51 19.34 2.06 1.88
CA ASP A 51 18.07 2.53 1.33
C ASP A 51 18.00 4.07 1.20
N TYR A 52 19.02 4.79 1.69
CA TYR A 52 19.07 6.25 1.67
C TYR A 52 20.24 6.77 0.86
N LEU A 53 19.93 7.45 -0.26
CA LEU A 53 20.94 8.06 -1.12
C LEU A 53 21.24 9.51 -0.70
N VAL A 54 22.50 9.89 -0.82
CA VAL A 54 22.97 11.27 -0.59
C VAL A 54 22.46 12.18 -1.70
N ILE A 55 21.89 13.33 -1.32
CA ILE A 55 21.47 14.36 -2.26
C ILE A 55 22.64 15.33 -2.52
N GLY A 56 23.12 15.35 -3.77
CA GLY A 56 24.17 16.27 -4.22
C GLY A 56 25.49 16.12 -3.45
N ASN A 57 26.17 17.25 -3.18
CA ASN A 57 27.49 17.26 -2.53
C ASN A 57 27.46 17.15 -0.99
N HIS A 58 26.34 16.71 -0.39
CA HIS A 58 26.10 16.75 1.06
C HIS A 58 26.51 15.42 1.75
N ALA A 59 27.65 14.87 1.32
CA ALA A 59 28.17 13.62 1.86
C ALA A 59 28.49 13.73 3.36
N HIS A 60 28.89 14.93 3.81
CA HIS A 60 29.23 15.21 5.20
C HIS A 60 28.22 16.19 5.81
N LEU A 61 27.50 15.75 6.84
CA LEU A 61 26.61 16.59 7.64
C LEU A 61 27.31 17.03 8.92
N SER A 62 27.01 18.23 9.38
CA SER A 62 27.48 18.69 10.69
C SER A 62 26.77 17.90 11.82
N ALA A 63 27.46 17.68 12.93
CA ALA A 63 26.84 17.04 14.12
C ALA A 63 25.62 17.83 14.61
N THR A 64 25.63 19.15 14.45
CA THR A 64 24.51 20.02 14.79
C THR A 64 23.29 19.76 13.90
N THR A 65 23.48 19.52 12.61
CA THR A 65 22.37 19.19 11.69
C THR A 65 21.72 17.87 12.08
N ILE A 66 22.53 16.86 12.42
CA ILE A 66 22.06 15.54 12.86
C ILE A 66 21.29 15.65 14.18
N SER A 67 21.78 16.44 15.14
CA SER A 67 21.13 16.59 16.46
C SER A 67 19.78 17.33 16.41
N HIS A 68 19.50 18.07 15.34
CA HIS A 68 18.23 18.77 15.14
C HIS A 68 17.21 17.96 14.32
N PHE A 69 17.55 16.72 13.93
CA PHE A 69 16.61 15.87 13.22
C PHE A 69 15.37 15.59 14.08
N PRO A 70 14.14 15.76 13.55
CA PRO A 70 12.91 15.51 14.28
C PRO A 70 12.62 14.00 14.39
N GLU A 71 13.40 13.30 15.23
CA GLU A 71 13.31 11.85 15.49
C GLU A 71 11.87 11.38 15.79
N VAL A 72 11.20 12.08 16.71
CA VAL A 72 9.86 11.69 17.18
C VAL A 72 8.80 11.85 16.09
N PRO A 73 8.65 13.02 15.43
CA PRO A 73 7.76 13.16 14.28
C PRO A 73 8.05 12.16 13.17
N TYR A 74 9.33 11.94 12.83
CA TYR A 74 9.74 10.96 11.82
C TYR A 74 9.28 9.55 12.19
N GLY A 75 9.59 9.09 13.40
CA GLY A 75 9.24 7.74 13.86
C GLY A 75 7.74 7.50 13.96
N ILE A 76 6.96 8.52 14.36
CA ILE A 76 5.49 8.45 14.34
C ILE A 76 4.98 8.30 12.90
N CYS A 77 5.47 9.12 11.97
CA CYS A 77 5.07 9.08 10.57
C CYS A 77 5.41 7.74 9.92
N THR A 78 6.64 7.23 10.08
CA THR A 78 7.04 5.94 9.50
C THR A 78 6.27 4.75 10.09
N THR A 79 6.00 4.77 11.40
CA THR A 79 5.20 3.74 12.08
C THR A 79 3.77 3.70 11.55
N ILE A 80 3.08 4.84 11.55
CA ILE A 80 1.69 4.93 11.07
C ILE A 80 1.64 4.58 9.58
N GLY A 81 2.54 5.15 8.78
CA GLY A 81 2.65 4.90 7.35
C GLY A 81 2.81 3.41 7.04
N SER A 82 3.77 2.75 7.68
CA SER A 82 4.00 1.31 7.53
C SER A 82 2.80 0.46 7.96
N ALA A 83 2.12 0.84 9.04
CA ALA A 83 0.98 0.09 9.55
C ALA A 83 -0.20 0.14 8.57
N LEU A 84 -0.52 1.33 8.07
CA LEU A 84 -1.56 1.51 7.07
C LEU A 84 -1.21 0.77 5.76
N LEU A 85 0.05 0.79 5.34
CA LEU A 85 0.52 0.09 4.15
C LEU A 85 0.31 -1.42 4.28
N GLY A 86 0.69 -2.03 5.42
CA GLY A 86 0.45 -3.46 5.68
C GLY A 86 -1.03 -3.83 5.70
N ILE A 87 -1.88 -3.04 6.36
CA ILE A 87 -3.33 -3.25 6.39
C ILE A 87 -3.93 -3.16 4.98
N GLY A 88 -3.56 -2.14 4.20
CA GLY A 88 -3.99 -1.97 2.81
C GLY A 88 -3.60 -3.17 1.94
N SER A 89 -2.36 -3.63 2.06
CA SER A 89 -1.82 -4.79 1.33
C SER A 89 -2.60 -6.07 1.62
N LEU A 90 -2.98 -6.32 2.88
CA LEU A 90 -3.80 -7.47 3.24
C LEU A 90 -5.19 -7.41 2.61
N TYR A 91 -5.86 -6.25 2.73
CA TYR A 91 -7.21 -6.07 2.20
C TYR A 91 -7.27 -6.27 0.68
N VAL A 92 -6.35 -5.64 -0.07
CA VAL A 92 -6.35 -5.73 -1.54
C VAL A 92 -6.03 -7.15 -2.00
N THR A 93 -5.01 -7.79 -1.41
CA THR A 93 -4.56 -9.11 -1.84
C THR A 93 -5.61 -10.16 -1.56
N TRP A 94 -6.24 -10.09 -0.37
CA TRP A 94 -7.31 -11.01 0.00
C TRP A 94 -8.55 -10.84 -0.90
N ALA A 95 -8.95 -9.60 -1.19
CA ALA A 95 -10.06 -9.31 -2.08
C ALA A 95 -9.81 -9.83 -3.50
N LEU A 96 -8.60 -9.66 -4.04
CA LEU A 96 -8.21 -10.19 -5.36
C LEU A 96 -8.25 -11.72 -5.40
N LEU A 97 -7.74 -12.40 -4.37
CA LEU A 97 -7.81 -13.86 -4.26
C LEU A 97 -9.26 -14.35 -4.26
N GLN A 98 -10.16 -13.68 -3.53
CA GLN A 98 -11.58 -14.04 -3.52
C GLN A 98 -12.26 -13.83 -4.87
N ILE A 99 -11.99 -12.70 -5.54
CA ILE A 99 -12.52 -12.43 -6.90
C ILE A 99 -12.08 -13.54 -7.86
N ILE A 100 -10.80 -13.91 -7.86
CA ILE A 100 -10.28 -14.95 -8.76
C ILE A 100 -10.88 -16.32 -8.41
N ALA A 101 -11.03 -16.64 -7.13
CA ALA A 101 -11.69 -17.88 -6.70
C ALA A 101 -13.14 -17.95 -7.19
N ASN A 102 -13.87 -16.84 -7.14
CA ASN A 102 -15.24 -16.74 -7.65
C ASN A 102 -15.29 -16.85 -9.18
N MET A 103 -14.38 -16.18 -9.90
CA MET A 103 -14.26 -16.31 -11.36
C MET A 103 -13.98 -17.75 -11.78
N ASN A 104 -13.11 -18.47 -11.06
CA ASN A 104 -12.81 -19.88 -11.32
C ASN A 104 -14.04 -20.80 -11.13
N ARG A 105 -14.99 -20.39 -10.29
CA ARG A 105 -16.28 -21.06 -10.07
C ARG A 105 -17.39 -20.59 -11.03
N GLY A 106 -17.07 -19.71 -11.99
CA GLY A 106 -18.06 -19.13 -12.91
C GLY A 106 -18.97 -18.07 -12.28
N LYS A 107 -18.63 -17.58 -11.08
CA LYS A 107 -19.40 -16.58 -10.33
C LYS A 107 -18.84 -15.18 -10.60
N TYR A 108 -19.28 -14.56 -11.70
CA TYR A 108 -18.76 -13.25 -12.15
C TYR A 108 -19.47 -12.07 -11.46
N PHE A 109 -20.80 -12.03 -11.52
CA PHE A 109 -21.62 -10.98 -10.91
C PHE A 109 -22.31 -11.53 -9.67
N THR A 110 -21.66 -11.37 -8.52
CA THR A 110 -22.19 -11.77 -7.22
C THR A 110 -21.93 -10.71 -6.17
N VAL A 111 -22.73 -10.76 -5.10
CA VAL A 111 -22.63 -9.82 -3.97
C VAL A 111 -21.27 -9.94 -3.30
N GLU A 112 -20.67 -11.13 -3.26
CA GLU A 112 -19.33 -11.34 -2.70
C GLU A 112 -18.27 -10.57 -3.51
N ASN A 113 -18.32 -10.61 -4.84
CA ASN A 113 -17.39 -9.85 -5.68
C ASN A 113 -17.58 -8.35 -5.51
N GLN A 114 -18.82 -7.88 -5.33
CA GLN A 114 -19.09 -6.48 -5.00
C GLN A 114 -18.41 -6.07 -3.67
N HIS A 115 -18.51 -6.90 -2.64
CA HIS A 115 -17.83 -6.66 -1.36
C HIS A 115 -16.31 -6.67 -1.51
N CYS A 116 -15.76 -7.56 -2.35
CA CYS A 116 -14.33 -7.58 -2.66
C CYS A 116 -13.89 -6.27 -3.34
N ILE A 117 -14.64 -5.77 -4.32
CA ILE A 117 -14.33 -4.49 -4.99
C ILE A 117 -14.40 -3.33 -3.98
N LYS A 118 -15.37 -3.34 -3.06
CA LYS A 118 -15.43 -2.36 -1.96
C LYS A 118 -14.21 -2.45 -1.04
N ASN A 119 -13.73 -3.65 -0.72
CA ASN A 119 -12.52 -3.83 0.07
C ASN A 119 -11.27 -3.31 -0.66
N ILE A 120 -11.21 -3.45 -1.99
CA ILE A 120 -10.15 -2.83 -2.80
C ILE A 120 -10.22 -1.30 -2.67
N LEU A 121 -11.40 -0.69 -2.73
CA LEU A 121 -11.54 0.75 -2.49
C LEU A 121 -11.04 1.17 -1.11
N ILE A 122 -11.41 0.43 -0.08
CA ILE A 122 -10.96 0.68 1.29
C ILE A 122 -9.43 0.56 1.39
N SER A 123 -8.82 -0.46 0.76
CA SER A 123 -7.35 -0.59 0.72
C SER A 123 -6.65 0.58 0.05
N LEU A 124 -7.23 1.15 -1.01
CA LEU A 124 -6.67 2.34 -1.65
C LEU A 124 -6.71 3.57 -0.73
N GLY A 125 -7.74 3.68 0.12
CA GLY A 125 -7.79 4.67 1.20
C GLY A 125 -6.66 4.48 2.22
N PHE A 126 -6.41 3.23 2.64
CA PHE A 126 -5.27 2.91 3.49
C PHE A 126 -3.92 3.26 2.84
N PHE A 127 -3.73 2.94 1.56
CA PHE A 127 -2.52 3.30 0.82
C PHE A 127 -2.34 4.81 0.69
N CYS A 128 -3.40 5.56 0.36
CA CYS A 128 -3.35 7.01 0.31
C CYS A 128 -2.92 7.62 1.66
N GLY A 129 -3.49 7.12 2.77
CA GLY A 129 -3.10 7.51 4.12
C GLY A 129 -1.63 7.15 4.41
N ALA A 130 -1.24 5.90 4.13
CA ALA A 130 0.13 5.43 4.30
C ALA A 130 1.15 6.32 3.59
N THR A 131 0.91 6.61 2.31
CA THR A 131 1.75 7.46 1.47
C THR A 131 1.87 8.88 2.04
N THR A 132 0.79 9.43 2.61
CA THR A 132 0.83 10.77 3.21
C THR A 132 1.83 10.82 4.38
N PHE A 133 1.78 9.84 5.28
CA PHE A 133 2.71 9.78 6.41
C PHE A 133 4.14 9.47 5.97
N LEU A 134 4.33 8.53 5.04
CA LEU A 134 5.66 8.18 4.54
C LEU A 134 6.30 9.31 3.73
N ALA A 135 5.53 10.03 2.91
CA ALA A 135 6.02 11.20 2.18
C ALA A 135 6.44 12.32 3.12
N ALA A 136 5.69 12.56 4.20
CA ALA A 136 6.09 13.51 5.24
C ALA A 136 7.39 13.09 5.93
N ALA A 137 7.55 11.80 6.26
CA ALA A 137 8.79 11.27 6.84
C ALA A 137 9.99 11.44 5.89
N ASN A 138 9.83 11.06 4.62
CA ASN A 138 10.88 11.20 3.60
C ASN A 138 11.23 12.68 3.35
N GLN A 139 10.27 13.59 3.40
CA GLN A 139 10.58 15.02 3.32
C GLN A 139 11.44 15.49 4.50
N MET A 140 11.28 14.93 5.70
CA MET A 140 12.17 15.24 6.84
C MET A 140 13.58 14.72 6.59
N THR A 141 13.74 13.51 6.05
CA THR A 141 15.08 12.97 5.73
C THR A 141 15.78 13.81 4.66
N GLU A 142 15.04 14.26 3.65
CA GLU A 142 15.58 15.14 2.60
C GLU A 142 15.96 16.52 3.14
N SER A 143 15.07 17.13 3.95
CA SER A 143 15.26 18.52 4.41
C SER A 143 16.32 18.66 5.49
N TYR A 144 16.45 17.67 6.38
CA TYR A 144 17.37 17.74 7.51
C TYR A 144 18.66 16.96 7.25
N LEU A 145 18.57 15.78 6.62
CA LEU A 145 19.72 14.88 6.47
C LEU A 145 20.25 14.84 5.03
N PHE A 146 19.61 15.51 4.07
CA PHE A 146 19.96 15.45 2.66
C PHE A 146 20.06 13.99 2.18
N ARG A 147 19.10 13.18 2.62
CA ARG A 147 18.94 11.77 2.28
C ARG A 147 17.59 11.53 1.64
N THR A 148 17.60 11.00 0.42
CA THR A 148 16.38 10.55 -0.26
C THR A 148 16.26 9.04 -0.06
N ASN A 149 15.12 8.62 0.48
CA ASN A 149 14.76 7.21 0.57
C ASN A 149 14.48 6.66 -0.84
N VAL A 150 15.17 5.59 -1.22
CA VAL A 150 14.95 4.84 -2.47
C VAL A 150 14.58 3.37 -2.21
N GLY A 151 14.47 3.00 -0.93
CA GLY A 151 14.09 1.67 -0.49
C GLY A 151 12.58 1.43 -0.52
N TYR A 152 12.16 0.48 0.30
CA TYR A 152 10.77 0.01 0.32
C TYR A 152 9.73 1.08 0.69
N GLN A 153 10.12 2.07 1.51
CA GLN A 153 9.24 3.12 2.02
C GLN A 153 9.45 4.47 1.30
N ALA A 154 9.96 4.46 0.08
CA ALA A 154 10.26 5.63 -0.76
C ALA A 154 9.00 6.34 -1.32
N ALA A 155 7.99 6.58 -0.48
CA ALA A 155 6.80 7.32 -0.86
C ALA A 155 7.08 8.81 -1.04
N THR A 156 6.44 9.40 -2.05
CA THR A 156 6.52 10.82 -2.37
C THR A 156 5.12 11.47 -2.38
N TRP A 157 5.08 12.80 -2.37
CA TRP A 157 3.83 13.54 -2.52
C TRP A 157 3.11 13.27 -3.85
N SER A 158 3.86 12.87 -4.89
CA SER A 158 3.29 12.53 -6.19
C SER A 158 2.49 11.22 -6.17
N ASP A 159 2.88 10.27 -5.31
CA ASP A 159 2.20 8.98 -5.16
C ASP A 159 0.79 9.14 -4.59
N ILE A 160 0.55 10.17 -3.77
CA ILE A 160 -0.79 10.48 -3.24
C ILE A 160 -1.75 10.78 -4.39
N GLY A 161 -1.31 11.57 -5.38
CA GLY A 161 -2.10 11.87 -6.58
C GLY A 161 -2.47 10.59 -7.35
N SER A 162 -1.51 9.66 -7.48
CA SER A 162 -1.73 8.35 -8.10
C SER A 162 -2.78 7.52 -7.35
N TYR A 163 -2.72 7.49 -6.01
CA TYR A 163 -3.72 6.77 -5.21
C TYR A 163 -5.11 7.40 -5.28
N LEU A 164 -5.22 8.73 -5.25
CA LEU A 164 -6.49 9.43 -5.42
C LEU A 164 -7.12 9.12 -6.79
N PHE A 165 -6.31 9.12 -7.85
CA PHE A 165 -6.76 8.74 -9.18
C PHE A 165 -7.27 7.29 -9.22
N LEU A 166 -6.53 6.35 -8.62
CA LEU A 166 -6.95 4.95 -8.52
C LEU A 166 -8.25 4.78 -7.72
N ILE A 167 -8.45 5.55 -6.64
CA ILE A 167 -9.70 5.54 -5.87
C ILE A 167 -10.88 5.94 -6.79
N ILE A 168 -10.72 6.97 -7.61
CA ILE A 168 -11.76 7.39 -8.56
C ILE A 168 -12.04 6.27 -9.57
N VAL A 169 -11.01 5.71 -10.19
CA VAL A 169 -11.15 4.65 -11.21
C VAL A 169 -11.84 3.41 -10.62
N VAL A 170 -11.38 2.91 -9.48
CA VAL A 170 -12.01 1.75 -8.83
C VAL A 170 -13.40 2.10 -8.31
N GLY A 171 -13.65 3.36 -7.94
CA GLY A 171 -14.96 3.85 -7.52
C GLY A 171 -15.99 3.79 -8.64
N LEU A 172 -15.57 4.12 -9.87
CA LEU A 172 -16.37 3.95 -11.07
C LEU A 172 -16.61 2.46 -11.35
N ILE A 173 -15.59 1.61 -11.25
CA ILE A 173 -15.74 0.15 -11.42
C ILE A 173 -16.76 -0.41 -10.42
N TYR A 174 -16.69 0.00 -9.15
CA TYR A 174 -17.65 -0.41 -8.12
C TYR A 174 -19.08 -0.01 -8.49
N THR A 175 -19.28 1.24 -8.92
CA THR A 175 -20.60 1.76 -9.32
C THR A 175 -21.18 0.98 -10.49
N VAL A 176 -20.39 0.77 -11.55
CA VAL A 176 -20.80 -0.01 -12.73
C VAL A 176 -21.09 -1.46 -12.35
N PHE A 177 -20.26 -2.08 -11.50
CA PHE A 177 -20.45 -3.45 -11.04
C PHE A 177 -21.75 -3.59 -10.25
N ASN A 178 -22.06 -2.62 -9.38
CA ASN A 178 -23.31 -2.60 -8.62
C ASN A 178 -24.54 -2.50 -9.53
N GLN A 179 -24.49 -1.66 -10.57
CA GLN A 179 -25.56 -1.56 -11.57
C GLN A 179 -25.73 -2.86 -12.37
N ALA A 180 -24.63 -3.48 -12.79
CA ALA A 180 -24.68 -4.78 -13.47
C ALA A 180 -25.31 -5.87 -12.59
N LEU A 181 -25.01 -5.85 -11.29
CA LEU A 181 -25.59 -6.79 -10.32
C LEU A 181 -27.10 -6.55 -10.13
N SER A 182 -27.56 -5.30 -10.06
CA SER A 182 -28.99 -5.00 -9.95
C SER A 182 -29.75 -5.41 -11.20
N MET A 183 -29.23 -5.12 -12.40
CA MET A 183 -29.85 -5.53 -13.67
C MET A 183 -29.98 -7.06 -13.76
N LYS A 184 -28.93 -7.81 -13.36
CA LYS A 184 -28.98 -9.26 -13.33
C LYS A 184 -30.07 -9.76 -12.38
N LYS A 185 -30.19 -9.17 -11.19
CA LYS A 185 -31.22 -9.54 -10.21
C LYS A 185 -32.63 -9.29 -10.73
N GLU A 186 -32.84 -8.20 -11.45
CA GLU A 186 -34.13 -7.87 -12.08
C GLU A 186 -34.48 -8.89 -13.18
N GLN A 187 -33.52 -9.27 -14.02
CA GLN A 187 -33.71 -10.31 -15.04
C GLN A 187 -34.04 -11.67 -14.42
N ASP A 188 -33.35 -12.07 -13.35
CA ASP A 188 -33.60 -13.32 -12.63
C ASP A 188 -34.99 -13.37 -11.97
N LEU A 189 -35.64 -12.21 -11.75
CA LEU A 189 -37.00 -12.09 -11.20
C LEU A 189 -38.10 -12.03 -12.27
N THR A 190 -37.75 -11.79 -13.53
CA THR A 190 -38.71 -11.64 -14.64
C THR A 190 -38.87 -12.90 -15.50
N ILE A 191 -38.02 -13.91 -15.30
CA ILE A 191 -38.10 -15.24 -15.93
C ILE A 191 -38.76 -16.22 -14.96
#